data_AF-A0A832IBS2-F1
#
_entry.id   AF-A0A832IBS2-F1
#
_cell.length_a   1.000
_cell.length_b   1.000
_cell.length_c   1.000
_cell.angle_alpha   90.00
_cell.angle_beta   90.00
_cell.angle_gamma   90.00
#
_symmetry.space_group_name_H-M   'P 1'
#
loop_
_entity.id
_entity.type
_entity.pdbx_description
1 polymer ?
#
loop_
_entity_poly.entity_id
_entity_poly.type
_entity_poly.pdbx_seq_one_letter_code
_entity_poly.pdbx_strand_id
1 'polypeptide(L)'
;MGEVAVPKAMVGVATVCSIVVNGVLLKKGIPMDSKFGGILQVRRGIPLRFTELIHYSGSPLDPSEVFIRGNMTTVGETVRKGEGTVLANFREIPAVCRSAAESVISTLCGAGFDGVLKIGKPGESVCEVPVNMNKVGVVLVGGLNPVARVREAGIEVENHAMSNFMEYGALKTFEDCCHAYKKQKIERLRDVSNKRCGGTPPRIC
;
A
#
# COMPACT_ATOMS: atom_id res chain seq x y z
N MET A 1 -2.80 0.38 18.06
CA MET A 1 -2.04 0.92 16.92
C MET A 1 -2.38 2.39 16.83
N GLY A 2 -1.55 3.25 17.41
CA GLY A 2 -2.05 4.53 17.91
C GLY A 2 -3.21 4.27 18.89
N GLU A 3 -4.32 4.99 18.71
CA GLU A 3 -5.56 4.86 19.49
C GLU A 3 -6.45 3.66 19.11
N VAL A 4 -6.14 2.93 18.02
CA VAL A 4 -6.99 1.82 17.56
C VAL A 4 -6.66 0.52 18.31
N ALA A 5 -7.65 -0.04 19.00
CA ALA A 5 -7.56 -1.34 19.67
C ALA A 5 -7.75 -2.48 18.66
N VAL A 6 -6.80 -3.42 18.60
CA VAL A 6 -6.91 -4.62 17.78
C VAL A 6 -7.58 -5.72 18.60
N PRO A 7 -8.66 -6.36 18.13
CA PRO A 7 -9.28 -7.47 18.83
C PRO A 7 -8.31 -8.61 19.11
N LYS A 8 -8.48 -9.34 20.23
CA LYS A 8 -7.56 -10.41 20.66
C LYS A 8 -7.37 -11.53 19.61
N ALA A 9 -8.34 -11.74 18.73
CA ALA A 9 -8.32 -12.76 17.68
C ALA A 9 -7.72 -12.25 16.35
N MET A 10 -7.28 -10.99 16.28
CA MET A 10 -6.80 -10.36 15.05
C MET A 10 -5.36 -9.88 15.18
N VAL A 11 -4.71 -9.73 14.02
CA VAL A 11 -3.41 -9.08 13.90
C VAL A 11 -3.60 -7.75 13.19
N GLY A 12 -3.16 -6.67 13.82
CA GLY A 12 -3.15 -5.36 13.17
C GLY A 12 -1.99 -5.25 12.20
N VAL A 13 -2.23 -4.63 11.05
CA VAL A 13 -1.20 -4.22 10.09
C VAL A 13 -1.44 -2.76 9.74
N ALA A 14 -0.41 -1.93 9.87
CA ALA A 14 -0.43 -0.54 9.44
C ALA A 14 0.42 -0.38 8.19
N THR A 15 -0.10 0.31 7.19
CA THR A 15 0.63 0.62 5.95
C THR A 15 0.65 2.12 5.69
N VAL A 16 1.60 2.57 4.87
CA VAL A 16 1.74 3.99 4.56
C VAL A 16 0.86 4.35 3.37
N CYS A 17 0.05 5.40 3.51
CA CYS A 17 -0.80 5.89 2.45
C CYS A 17 -0.03 6.80 1.47
N SER A 18 -0.41 6.79 0.20
CA SER A 18 0.15 7.67 -0.82
C SER A 18 -0.11 9.17 -0.56
N ILE A 19 -0.96 9.52 0.41
CA ILE A 19 -1.15 10.91 0.87
C ILE A 19 0.12 11.52 1.48
N VAL A 20 1.09 10.71 1.91
CA VAL A 20 2.40 11.19 2.36
C VAL A 20 3.13 11.94 1.23
N VAL A 21 3.02 11.46 -0.02
CA VAL A 21 3.56 12.16 -1.20
C VAL A 21 2.91 13.55 -1.33
N ASN A 22 1.59 13.60 -1.14
CA ASN A 22 0.78 14.79 -0.82
C ASN A 22 1.49 15.81 0.05
N GLY A 23 1.65 15.45 1.32
CA GLY A 23 2.18 16.35 2.34
C GLY A 23 3.58 16.84 2.02
N VAL A 24 4.44 15.95 1.50
CA VAL A 24 5.84 16.29 1.19
C VAL A 24 5.94 17.25 0.01
N LEU A 25 5.21 16.98 -1.07
CA LEU A 25 5.16 17.88 -2.23
C LEU A 25 4.55 19.24 -1.86
N LEU A 26 3.46 19.23 -1.08
CA LEU A 26 2.81 20.46 -0.63
C LEU A 26 3.75 21.31 0.25
N LYS A 27 4.54 20.68 1.14
CA LYS A 27 5.57 21.37 1.94
C LYS A 27 6.67 22.01 1.08
N LYS A 28 6.85 21.54 -0.15
CA LYS A 28 7.76 22.11 -1.16
C LYS A 28 7.05 23.07 -2.13
N GLY A 29 5.80 23.44 -1.85
CA GLY A 29 5.03 24.37 -2.68
C GLY A 29 4.45 23.74 -3.95
N ILE A 30 4.40 22.41 -4.04
CA ILE A 30 3.88 21.70 -5.22
C ILE A 30 2.47 21.17 -4.89
N PRO A 31 1.41 21.80 -5.39
CA PRO A 31 0.06 21.30 -5.18
C PRO A 31 -0.17 20.03 -6.01
N MET A 32 -0.93 19.09 -5.45
CA MET A 32 -1.26 17.84 -6.10
C MET A 32 -2.73 17.51 -5.87
N ASP A 33 -3.45 17.31 -6.97
CA ASP A 33 -4.88 17.05 -7.01
C ASP A 33 -5.14 15.54 -7.04
N SER A 34 -5.78 15.00 -6.01
CA SER A 34 -6.17 13.58 -5.96
C SER A 34 -7.45 13.35 -6.77
N LYS A 35 -7.37 12.60 -7.87
CA LYS A 35 -8.51 12.44 -8.81
C LYS A 35 -9.38 11.23 -8.48
N PHE A 36 -8.76 10.06 -8.35
CA PHE A 36 -9.45 8.79 -8.09
C PHE A 36 -8.48 7.73 -7.56
N GLY A 37 -9.06 6.71 -6.93
CA GLY A 37 -8.43 5.39 -6.72
C GLY A 37 -8.97 4.39 -7.74
N GLY A 38 -8.20 3.38 -8.09
CA GLY A 38 -8.57 2.44 -9.14
C GLY A 38 -7.81 1.13 -9.13
N ILE A 39 -8.25 0.23 -10.02
CA ILE A 39 -7.54 -0.99 -10.37
C ILE A 39 -6.62 -0.70 -11.55
N LEU A 40 -5.31 -0.85 -11.33
CA LEU A 40 -4.28 -0.68 -12.34
C LEU A 40 -3.84 -2.04 -12.85
N GLN A 41 -3.99 -2.26 -14.15
CA GLN A 41 -3.46 -3.43 -14.84
C GLN A 41 -1.95 -3.28 -15.03
N VAL A 42 -1.22 -4.33 -14.69
CA VAL A 42 0.23 -4.46 -14.86
C VAL A 42 0.51 -5.61 -15.81
N ARG A 43 1.40 -5.37 -16.78
CA ARG A 43 1.84 -6.38 -17.74
C ARG A 43 3.35 -6.30 -17.92
N ARG A 44 4.06 -7.42 -17.81
CA ARG A 44 5.52 -7.51 -17.80
C ARG A 44 6.18 -6.53 -16.82
N GLY A 45 5.56 -6.33 -15.66
CA GLY A 45 6.00 -5.38 -14.64
C GLY A 45 5.74 -3.90 -14.96
N ILE A 46 5.07 -3.58 -16.07
CA ILE A 46 4.82 -2.21 -16.53
C ILE A 46 3.34 -1.83 -16.26
N PRO A 47 3.07 -0.68 -15.61
CA PRO A 47 1.73 -0.10 -15.52
C PRO A 47 1.13 0.15 -16.91
N LEU A 48 0.04 -0.55 -17.24
CA LEU A 48 -0.58 -0.48 -18.56
C LEU A 48 -1.73 0.53 -18.58
N ARG A 49 -2.79 0.28 -17.81
CA ARG A 49 -4.02 1.08 -17.80
C ARG A 49 -4.84 0.90 -16.52
N PHE A 50 -5.67 1.87 -16.21
CA PHE A 50 -6.72 1.68 -15.20
C PHE A 50 -7.91 0.95 -15.83
N THR A 51 -8.35 -0.15 -15.23
CA THR A 51 -9.53 -0.90 -15.68
C THR A 51 -10.79 -0.49 -14.94
N GLU A 52 -10.62 -0.04 -13.70
CA GLU A 52 -11.71 0.42 -12.82
C GLU A 52 -11.26 1.67 -12.08
N LEU A 53 -12.17 2.61 -11.83
CA LEU A 53 -11.88 3.85 -11.12
C LEU A 53 -13.08 4.33 -10.30
N ILE A 54 -12.79 4.92 -9.14
CA ILE A 54 -13.77 5.60 -8.29
C ILE A 54 -13.20 6.98 -7.93
N HIS A 55 -13.91 8.03 -8.35
CA HIS A 55 -13.52 9.40 -8.06
C HIS A 55 -13.70 9.75 -6.59
N TYR A 56 -12.69 10.39 -6.00
CA TYR A 56 -12.74 10.84 -4.60
C TYR A 56 -13.81 11.92 -4.37
N SER A 57 -14.15 12.71 -5.39
CA SER A 57 -15.22 13.72 -5.30
C SER A 57 -16.63 13.11 -5.23
N GLY A 58 -16.79 11.84 -5.57
CA GLY A 58 -18.09 11.19 -5.75
C GLY A 58 -18.51 10.25 -4.61
N SER A 59 -17.65 9.98 -3.63
CA SER A 59 -17.95 9.03 -2.56
C SER A 59 -17.15 9.31 -1.29
N PRO A 60 -17.77 9.19 -0.10
CA PRO A 60 -17.04 9.22 1.17
C PRO A 60 -16.29 7.90 1.45
N LEU A 61 -16.59 6.82 0.72
CA LEU A 61 -15.92 5.52 0.87
C LEU A 61 -14.56 5.54 0.19
N ASP A 62 -13.55 4.95 0.83
CA ASP A 62 -12.25 4.75 0.20
C ASP A 62 -12.37 3.74 -0.95
N PRO A 63 -11.98 4.10 -2.19
CA PRO A 63 -12.03 3.20 -3.35
C PRO A 63 -11.36 1.85 -3.12
N SER A 64 -10.24 1.84 -2.39
CA SER A 64 -9.45 0.64 -2.14
C SER A 64 -10.23 -0.38 -1.33
N GLU A 65 -11.02 0.07 -0.35
CA GLU A 65 -11.84 -0.83 0.47
C GLU A 65 -12.90 -1.54 -0.39
N VAL A 66 -13.53 -0.79 -1.30
CA VAL A 66 -14.53 -1.33 -2.24
C VAL A 66 -13.89 -2.41 -3.12
N PHE A 67 -12.74 -2.12 -3.71
CA PHE A 67 -12.04 -3.04 -4.60
C PHE A 67 -11.51 -4.30 -3.90
N ILE A 68 -11.00 -4.16 -2.66
CA ILE A 68 -10.54 -5.31 -1.86
C ILE A 68 -11.73 -6.21 -1.49
N ARG A 69 -12.84 -5.63 -1.03
CA ARG A 69 -14.05 -6.40 -0.69
C ARG A 69 -14.62 -7.14 -1.90
N GLY A 70 -14.52 -6.54 -3.09
CA GLY A 70 -14.91 -7.15 -4.36
C GLY A 70 -13.95 -8.21 -4.91
N ASN A 71 -12.82 -8.51 -4.23
CA ASN A 71 -11.77 -9.42 -4.71
C ASN A 71 -11.27 -9.07 -6.14
N MET A 72 -11.12 -7.78 -6.43
CA MET A 72 -10.84 -7.28 -7.80
C MET A 72 -9.34 -7.20 -8.13
N THR A 73 -8.46 -7.59 -7.20
CA THR A 73 -7.01 -7.51 -7.33
C THR A 73 -6.36 -8.87 -7.53
N THR A 74 -5.17 -8.87 -8.12
CA THR A 74 -4.29 -10.03 -8.24
C THR A 74 -2.85 -9.63 -7.92
N VAL A 75 -2.67 -8.95 -6.78
CA VAL A 75 -1.39 -8.42 -6.29
C VAL A 75 -0.36 -9.55 -6.21
N GLY A 76 -0.77 -10.72 -5.72
CA GLY A 76 0.12 -11.87 -5.61
C GLY A 76 0.67 -12.34 -6.96
N GLU A 77 -0.16 -12.42 -8.00
CA GLU A 77 0.27 -12.78 -9.35
C GLU A 77 1.15 -11.67 -9.95
N THR A 78 0.76 -10.41 -9.73
CA THR A 78 1.49 -9.24 -10.22
C THR A 78 2.94 -9.25 -9.72
N VAL A 79 3.16 -9.50 -8.44
CA VAL A 79 4.50 -9.58 -7.86
C VAL A 79 5.28 -10.79 -8.37
N ARG A 80 4.64 -11.96 -8.55
CA ARG A 80 5.33 -13.21 -8.94
C ARG A 80 5.64 -13.31 -10.44
N LYS A 81 4.74 -12.80 -11.28
CA LYS A 81 4.77 -12.99 -12.74
C LYS A 81 4.95 -11.68 -13.51
N GLY A 82 4.85 -10.53 -12.83
CA GLY A 82 4.78 -9.23 -13.50
C GLY A 82 3.46 -8.99 -14.22
N GLU A 83 2.44 -9.82 -13.97
CA GLU A 83 1.17 -9.83 -14.69
C GLU A 83 0.02 -9.85 -13.68
N GLY A 84 -0.90 -8.89 -13.79
CA GLY A 84 -2.08 -8.85 -12.93
C GLY A 84 -2.64 -7.45 -12.71
N THR A 85 -3.29 -7.27 -11.57
CA THR A 85 -4.00 -6.06 -11.18
C THR A 85 -3.67 -5.66 -9.76
N VAL A 86 -3.40 -4.37 -9.55
CA VAL A 86 -3.07 -3.79 -8.24
C VAL A 86 -3.91 -2.57 -7.96
N LEU A 87 -4.03 -2.20 -6.69
CA LEU A 87 -4.60 -0.93 -6.28
C LEU A 87 -3.61 0.19 -6.63
N ALA A 88 -4.10 1.25 -7.25
CA ALA A 88 -3.32 2.45 -7.51
C ALA A 88 -4.20 3.70 -7.46
N ASN A 89 -3.56 4.84 -7.25
CA ASN A 89 -4.22 6.13 -7.20
C ASN A 89 -3.67 7.03 -8.31
N PHE A 90 -4.55 7.84 -8.89
CA PHE A 90 -4.18 8.82 -9.90
C PHE A 90 -4.26 10.23 -9.34
N ARG A 91 -3.18 11.00 -9.53
CA ARG A 91 -3.09 12.39 -9.11
C ARG A 91 -2.58 13.26 -10.25
N GLU A 92 -2.91 14.55 -10.21
CA GLU A 92 -2.41 15.53 -11.16
C GLU A 92 -1.59 16.60 -10.42
N ILE A 93 -0.48 17.03 -11.02
CA ILE A 93 0.29 18.21 -10.59
C ILE A 93 0.34 19.26 -11.71
N PRO A 94 0.55 20.55 -11.42
CA PRO A 94 0.84 21.53 -12.46
C PRO A 94 2.06 21.13 -13.29
N ALA A 95 1.98 21.29 -14.61
CA ALA A 95 3.06 20.92 -15.53
C ALA A 95 4.38 21.63 -15.20
N VAL A 96 4.30 22.90 -14.77
CA VAL A 96 5.46 23.70 -14.34
C VAL A 96 6.19 23.10 -13.13
N CYS A 97 5.50 22.29 -12.32
CA CYS A 97 6.08 21.66 -11.14
C CYS A 97 6.73 20.30 -11.42
N ARG A 98 6.68 19.79 -12.66
CA ARG A 98 7.10 18.41 -12.99
C ARG A 98 8.52 18.10 -12.52
N SER A 99 9.50 18.90 -12.94
CA SER A 99 10.91 18.66 -12.60
C SER A 99 11.19 18.79 -11.11
N ALA A 100 10.52 19.74 -10.44
CA ALA A 100 10.63 19.90 -8.99
C ALA A 100 10.01 18.71 -8.25
N ALA A 101 8.87 18.20 -8.73
CA ALA A 101 8.22 17.02 -8.17
C ALA A 101 9.09 15.77 -8.33
N GLU A 102 9.72 15.57 -9.50
CA GLU A 102 10.66 14.48 -9.76
C GLU A 102 11.83 14.48 -8.76
N SER A 103 12.41 15.66 -8.47
CA SER A 103 13.49 15.80 -7.50
C SER A 103 13.05 15.44 -6.06
N VAL A 104 11.87 15.90 -5.65
CA VAL A 104 11.31 15.58 -4.33
C VAL A 104 10.96 14.09 -4.22
N ILE A 105 10.39 13.50 -5.26
CA ILE A 105 10.05 12.08 -5.33
C ILE A 105 11.31 11.22 -5.27
N SER A 106 12.38 11.62 -5.97
CA SER A 106 13.67 10.92 -5.89
C SER A 106 14.25 10.92 -4.47
N THR A 107 14.10 12.04 -3.76
CA THR A 107 14.51 12.14 -2.34
C THR A 107 13.69 11.20 -1.46
N LEU A 108 12.37 11.09 -1.70
CA LEU A 108 11.50 10.15 -0.97
C LEU A 108 11.86 8.69 -1.24
N CYS A 109 12.17 8.35 -2.49
CA CYS A 109 12.62 7.02 -2.87
C CYS A 109 13.92 6.66 -2.11
N GLY A 110 14.88 7.58 -2.04
CA GLY A 110 16.11 7.40 -1.25
C GLY A 110 15.88 7.25 0.26
N ALA A 111 14.74 7.71 0.78
CA ALA A 111 14.31 7.53 2.17
C ALA A 111 13.50 6.24 2.41
N GLY A 112 13.39 5.36 1.42
CA GLY A 112 12.64 4.10 1.51
C GLY A 112 11.15 4.21 1.18
N PHE A 113 10.71 5.33 0.60
CA PHE A 113 9.34 5.52 0.13
C PHE A 113 9.26 5.46 -1.40
N ASP A 114 9.10 4.26 -1.95
CA ASP A 114 9.00 4.02 -3.40
C ASP A 114 7.53 3.85 -3.85
N GLY A 115 6.75 4.91 -3.64
CA GLY A 115 5.30 4.88 -3.88
C GLY A 115 4.85 5.32 -5.28
N VAL A 116 5.76 5.81 -6.12
CA VAL A 116 5.43 6.43 -7.42
C VAL A 116 5.74 5.46 -8.56
N LEU A 117 4.70 4.98 -9.24
CA LEU A 117 4.84 4.00 -10.33
C LEU A 117 5.15 4.65 -11.68
N LYS A 118 4.59 5.84 -11.92
CA LYS A 118 4.75 6.55 -13.20
C LYS A 118 4.47 8.03 -13.06
N ILE A 119 5.28 8.85 -13.73
CA ILE A 119 5.06 10.28 -13.92
C ILE A 119 4.95 10.53 -15.42
N GLY A 120 3.86 11.15 -15.85
CA GLY A 120 3.61 11.48 -17.25
C GLY A 120 4.43 12.67 -17.75
N LYS A 121 4.14 13.05 -19.00
CA LYS A 121 4.52 14.35 -19.55
C LYS A 121 3.33 15.31 -19.52
N PRO A 122 3.56 16.63 -19.62
CA PRO A 122 2.48 17.61 -19.66
C PRO A 122 1.45 17.30 -20.75
N GLY A 123 0.17 17.21 -20.38
CA GLY A 123 -0.95 16.95 -21.30
C GLY A 123 -0.99 15.57 -21.95
N GLU A 124 0.00 14.69 -21.71
CA GLU A 124 -0.02 13.32 -22.22
C GLU A 124 -0.87 12.43 -21.31
N SER A 125 -1.64 11.52 -21.92
CA SER A 125 -2.37 10.52 -21.16
C SER A 125 -1.42 9.56 -20.44
N VAL A 126 -1.82 9.12 -19.25
CA VAL A 126 -1.03 8.19 -18.43
C VAL A 126 -1.89 7.02 -18.04
N CYS A 127 -1.49 5.81 -18.42
CA CYS A 127 -2.24 4.59 -18.15
C CYS A 127 -3.69 4.67 -18.67
N GLU A 128 -3.85 5.17 -19.90
CA GLU A 128 -5.13 5.42 -20.60
C GLU A 128 -6.04 6.47 -19.93
N VAL A 129 -5.51 7.21 -18.95
CA VAL A 129 -6.23 8.31 -18.31
C VAL A 129 -5.84 9.62 -19.00
N PRO A 130 -6.80 10.39 -19.54
CA PRO A 130 -6.52 11.69 -20.12
C PRO A 130 -6.06 12.69 -19.05
N VAL A 131 -5.12 13.57 -19.41
CA VAL A 131 -4.55 14.59 -18.54
C VAL A 131 -4.70 15.95 -19.21
N ASN A 132 -5.04 16.97 -18.43
CA ASN A 132 -5.19 18.33 -18.95
C ASN A 132 -3.84 18.89 -19.46
N MET A 133 -3.88 19.76 -20.48
CA MET A 133 -2.68 20.32 -21.13
C MET A 133 -1.69 21.00 -20.18
N ASN A 134 -2.17 21.60 -19.09
CA ASN A 134 -1.36 22.29 -18.08
C ASN A 134 -1.03 21.42 -16.85
N LYS A 135 -1.32 20.11 -16.92
CA LYS A 135 -1.13 19.15 -15.83
C LYS A 135 -0.24 18.00 -16.26
N VAL A 136 0.27 17.28 -15.27
CA VAL A 136 1.00 16.02 -15.41
C VAL A 136 0.32 14.98 -14.55
N GLY A 137 0.00 13.82 -15.14
CA GLY A 137 -0.54 12.67 -14.43
C GLY A 137 0.55 11.93 -13.65
N VAL A 138 0.23 11.53 -12.42
CA VAL A 138 1.10 10.77 -11.52
C VAL A 138 0.34 9.56 -11.00
N VAL A 139 0.92 8.38 -11.21
CA VAL A 139 0.37 7.10 -10.74
C VAL A 139 1.11 6.67 -9.49
N LEU A 140 0.38 6.44 -8.41
CA LEU A 140 0.91 6.02 -7.11
C LEU A 140 0.40 4.63 -6.77
N VAL A 141 1.25 3.78 -6.21
CA VAL A 141 0.83 2.47 -5.70
C VAL A 141 -0.09 2.63 -4.48
N GLY A 142 -1.12 1.79 -4.39
CA GLY A 142 -2.03 1.76 -3.24
C GLY A 142 -1.35 1.17 -2.00
N GLY A 143 -1.43 1.88 -0.88
CA GLY A 143 -0.86 1.41 0.40
C GLY A 143 -1.53 0.16 0.97
N LEU A 144 -2.73 -0.19 0.49
CA LEU A 144 -3.49 -1.38 0.91
C LEU A 144 -3.25 -2.61 0.03
N ASN A 145 -2.34 -2.56 -0.95
CA ASN A 145 -1.95 -3.75 -1.73
C ASN A 145 -1.49 -4.94 -0.87
N PRO A 146 -0.72 -4.76 0.22
CA PRO A 146 -0.42 -5.87 1.13
C PRO A 146 -1.67 -6.51 1.74
N VAL A 147 -2.68 -5.72 2.08
CA VAL A 147 -3.93 -6.24 2.66
C VAL A 147 -4.78 -6.92 1.59
N ALA A 148 -4.83 -6.36 0.38
CA ALA A 148 -5.45 -7.00 -0.77
C ALA A 148 -4.84 -8.40 -1.02
N ARG A 149 -3.51 -8.53 -0.91
CA ARG A 149 -2.83 -9.81 -1.03
C ARG A 149 -3.22 -10.82 0.06
N VAL A 150 -3.44 -10.37 1.30
CA VAL A 150 -3.92 -11.22 2.40
C VAL A 150 -5.34 -11.71 2.09
N ARG A 151 -6.20 -10.82 1.59
CA ARG A 151 -7.56 -11.18 1.15
C ARG A 151 -7.56 -12.18 0.00
N GLU A 152 -6.69 -12.02 -0.98
CA GLU A 152 -6.47 -12.99 -2.08
C GLU A 152 -6.07 -14.39 -1.58
N ALA A 153 -5.50 -14.50 -0.37
CA ALA A 153 -5.18 -15.78 0.26
C ALA A 153 -6.37 -16.44 0.98
N GLY A 154 -7.57 -15.84 0.91
CA GLY A 154 -8.77 -16.33 1.60
C GLY A 154 -8.82 -15.99 3.10
N ILE A 155 -7.95 -15.08 3.56
CA ILE A 155 -7.93 -14.63 4.95
C ILE A 155 -8.86 -13.43 5.08
N GLU A 156 -9.77 -13.47 6.06
CA GLU A 156 -10.65 -12.35 6.37
C GLU A 156 -9.84 -11.13 6.82
N VAL A 157 -10.17 -9.96 6.25
CA VAL A 157 -9.52 -8.69 6.57
C VAL A 157 -10.57 -7.63 6.82
N GLU A 158 -10.35 -6.85 7.88
CA GLU A 158 -11.08 -5.61 8.14
C GLU A 158 -10.15 -4.44 7.83
N ASN A 159 -10.61 -3.53 6.98
CA ASN A 159 -9.86 -2.35 6.56
C ASN A 159 -10.51 -1.10 7.13
N HIS A 160 -9.68 -0.22 7.67
CA HIS A 160 -10.06 1.12 8.09
C HIS A 160 -9.09 2.12 7.45
N ALA A 161 -9.43 2.59 6.26
CA ALA A 161 -8.68 3.61 5.54
C ALA A 161 -8.65 4.94 6.34
N MET A 162 -7.50 5.63 6.31
CA MET A 162 -7.26 6.93 6.96
C MET A 162 -7.58 6.98 8.47
N SER A 163 -7.22 5.95 9.21
CA SER A 163 -7.61 5.82 10.61
C SER A 163 -6.67 6.49 11.62
N ASN A 164 -5.40 6.78 11.29
CA ASN A 164 -4.46 7.34 12.27
C ASN A 164 -3.24 8.04 11.69
N PHE A 165 -2.60 8.87 12.53
CA PHE A 165 -1.27 9.45 12.29
C PHE A 165 -0.25 8.76 13.20
N MET A 166 0.95 8.50 12.66
CA MET A 166 2.07 7.99 13.43
C MET A 166 3.40 8.51 12.90
N GLU A 167 4.41 8.55 13.75
CA GLU A 167 5.76 8.91 13.32
C GLU A 167 6.32 7.83 12.38
N TYR A 168 6.84 8.27 11.23
CA TYR A 168 7.39 7.36 10.22
C TYR A 168 8.53 6.49 10.77
N GLY A 169 9.39 7.06 11.63
CA GLY A 169 10.49 6.33 12.26
C GLY A 169 10.06 5.25 13.27
N ALA A 170 8.79 5.25 13.70
CA ALA A 170 8.24 4.19 14.55
C ALA A 170 7.77 2.97 13.73
N LEU A 171 7.67 3.09 12.41
CA LEU A 171 7.36 1.96 11.53
C LEU A 171 8.56 1.02 11.45
N LYS A 172 8.26 -0.28 11.41
CA LYS A 172 9.26 -1.31 11.14
C LYS A 172 9.18 -1.72 9.68
N THR A 173 10.33 -2.03 9.10
CA THR A 173 10.36 -2.65 7.77
C THR A 173 9.70 -4.02 7.81
N PHE A 174 9.28 -4.53 6.66
CA PHE A 174 8.70 -5.87 6.57
C PHE A 174 9.74 -6.93 6.94
N GLU A 175 11.00 -6.71 6.59
CA GLU A 175 12.16 -7.53 6.91
C GLU A 175 12.37 -7.63 8.43
N ASP A 176 12.32 -6.49 9.14
CA ASP A 176 12.44 -6.47 10.60
C ASP A 176 11.31 -7.26 11.26
N CYS A 177 10.09 -7.12 10.74
CA CYS A 177 8.94 -7.89 11.21
C CYS A 177 9.13 -9.39 10.96
N CYS A 178 9.62 -9.79 9.78
CA CYS A 178 9.92 -11.18 9.45
C CYS A 178 11.01 -11.76 10.35
N HIS A 179 12.07 -11.00 10.63
CA HIS A 179 13.14 -11.42 11.54
C HIS A 179 12.62 -11.60 12.97
N ALA A 180 11.85 -10.63 13.47
CA ALA A 180 11.24 -10.71 14.80
C ALA A 180 10.31 -11.93 14.91
N TYR A 181 9.49 -12.20 13.89
CA TYR A 181 8.62 -13.37 13.86
C TYR A 181 9.41 -14.69 13.86
N LYS A 182 10.46 -14.80 13.05
CA LYS A 182 11.33 -15.99 13.04
C LYS A 182 11.97 -16.22 14.41
N LYS A 183 12.46 -15.17 15.07
CA LYS A 183 13.04 -15.24 16.42
C LYS A 183 12.01 -15.70 17.46
N GLN A 184 10.82 -15.11 17.47
CA GLN A 184 9.73 -15.52 18.37
C GLN A 184 9.25 -16.95 18.12
N LYS A 185 9.19 -17.39 16.86
CA LYS A 185 8.85 -18.78 16.51
C LYS A 185 9.90 -19.75 17.05
N ILE A 186 11.18 -19.41 16.92
CA ILE A 186 12.29 -20.20 17.46
C ILE A 186 12.24 -20.24 19.00
N GLU A 187 11.99 -19.10 19.66
CA GLU A 187 11.84 -19.02 21.12
C GLU A 187 10.63 -19.82 21.63
N ARG A 188 9.46 -19.70 20.98
CA ARG A 188 8.29 -20.53 21.29
C ARG A 188 8.53 -22.02 21.06
N LEU A 189 9.25 -22.40 20.00
CA LEU A 189 9.63 -23.79 19.75
C LEU A 189 10.62 -24.29 20.81
N ARG A 190 11.53 -23.45 21.28
CA ARG A 190 12.44 -23.77 22.40
C ARG A 190 11.70 -23.92 23.72
N ASP A 191 10.73 -23.06 24.03
CA ASP A 191 9.88 -23.19 25.24
C ASP A 191 9.00 -24.44 25.21
N VAL A 192 8.45 -24.81 24.04
CA VAL A 192 7.71 -26.06 23.87
C VAL A 192 8.64 -27.27 23.99
N SER A 193 9.88 -27.17 23.49
CA SER A 193 10.86 -28.25 23.62
C SER A 193 11.40 -28.38 25.05
N ASN A 194 11.54 -27.28 25.79
CA ASN A 194 11.98 -27.27 27.18
C ASN A 194 10.86 -27.74 28.14
N LYS A 195 9.59 -27.51 27.79
CA LYS A 195 8.43 -28.12 28.47
C LYS A 195 8.25 -29.62 28.20
N ARG A 196 8.94 -30.20 27.21
CA ARG A 196 8.99 -31.68 27.01
C ARG A 196 10.06 -32.39 27.82
N CYS A 197 10.98 -31.66 28.48
CA CYS A 197 12.03 -32.24 29.32
C CYS A 197 11.68 -32.33 30.81
N GLY A 198 10.44 -32.02 31.20
CA GLY A 198 9.96 -32.21 32.57
C GLY A 198 8.49 -32.59 32.58
N GLY A 199 8.20 -33.89 32.57
CA GLY A 199 6.84 -34.38 32.80
C GLY A 199 6.62 -35.82 32.39
N THR A 200 6.48 -36.67 33.41
CA THR A 200 5.92 -38.03 33.44
C THR A 200 4.71 -38.21 32.48
N PRO A 201 4.46 -39.40 31.90
CA PRO A 201 3.55 -39.58 30.75
C PRO A 201 2.06 -39.28 31.05
N PRO A 202 1.24 -39.07 30.01
CA PRO A 202 0.02 -38.29 30.09
C PRO A 202 -1.19 -39.10 30.58
N ARG A 203 -2.16 -38.40 31.18
CA ARG A 203 -3.58 -38.77 31.14
C ARG A 203 -4.40 -37.57 30.67
N ILE A 204 -5.32 -37.85 29.76
CA ILE A 204 -6.10 -36.92 28.96
C ILE A 204 -7.26 -36.33 29.77
N CYS A 205 -7.41 -35.00 29.70
CA CYS A 205 -8.64 -34.32 29.28
C CYS A 205 -8.27 -32.97 28.65
#